data_AF-A0A965Z0N5-F1
#
_entry.id   AF-A0A965Z0N5-F1
#
_cell.length_a   1.000
_cell.length_b   1.000
_cell.length_c   1.000
_cell.angle_alpha   90.00
_cell.angle_beta   90.00
_cell.angle_gamma   90.00
#
_symmetry.space_group_name_H-M   'P 1'
#
loop_
_entity.id
_entity.type
_entity.pdbx_description
1 polymer ?
#
loop_
_entity_poly.entity_id
_entity_poly.type
_entity_poly.pdbx_seq_one_letter_code
_entity_poly.pdbx_strand_id
1 'polypeptide(L)'
;MKNLRLTSKKERLMMLCMGLLLISTALVRGQHNPTPPYSPKEKYVHQGAGNPYLPLWEHLPDGEPRVFEDPDNPGKYRAYIIGSHDLRVTSYCGPDIRMWSAPVEDLSSWRDEGPIFTYQIDGQWDVMYAPDLIEVRKKDGTKEYYLYPHSRGPRREAMVAKGSRPDGPFTPINLTEDGKSTIPGSILGFDPAVYIE
;
A
#
# COMPACT_ATOMS: atom_id res chain seq x y z
N MET A 1 -5.29 -61.35 -9.11
CA MET A 1 -5.39 -60.92 -7.70
C MET A 1 -4.22 -59.97 -7.41
N LYS A 2 -4.51 -58.71 -7.04
CA LYS A 2 -3.47 -57.72 -6.72
C LYS A 2 -2.84 -58.07 -5.38
N ASN A 3 -1.57 -58.44 -5.37
CA ASN A 3 -0.81 -58.68 -4.14
C ASN A 3 -0.56 -57.34 -3.43
N LEU A 4 -1.42 -56.97 -2.47
CA LEU A 4 -1.09 -55.91 -1.52
C LEU A 4 0.03 -56.43 -0.62
N ARG A 5 1.25 -55.93 -0.83
CA ARG A 5 2.34 -56.08 0.14
C ARG A 5 2.01 -55.24 1.36
N LEU A 6 1.61 -55.89 2.46
CA LEU A 6 1.55 -55.23 3.77
C LEU A 6 2.97 -54.94 4.23
N THR A 7 3.34 -53.66 4.27
CA THR A 7 4.60 -53.21 4.86
C THR A 7 4.62 -53.50 6.36
N SER A 8 5.75 -54.02 6.84
CA SER A 8 5.92 -54.41 8.24
C SER A 8 5.88 -53.18 9.17
N LYS A 9 5.55 -53.38 10.47
CA LYS A 9 5.56 -52.27 11.46
C LYS A 9 6.92 -51.53 11.49
N LYS A 10 8.02 -52.25 11.28
CA LYS A 10 9.37 -51.67 11.21
C LYS A 10 9.56 -50.79 9.98
N GLU A 11 9.05 -51.21 8.82
CA GLU A 11 9.12 -50.43 7.58
C GLU A 11 8.27 -49.15 7.67
N ARG A 12 7.09 -49.23 8.29
CA ARG A 12 6.24 -48.04 8.53
C ARG A 12 6.89 -47.06 9.49
N LEU A 13 7.52 -47.55 10.56
CA LEU A 13 8.28 -46.72 11.49
C LEU A 13 9.48 -46.06 10.81
N MET A 14 10.19 -46.80 9.95
CA MET A 14 11.34 -46.27 9.21
C MET A 14 10.90 -45.19 8.20
N MET A 15 9.78 -45.40 7.50
CA MET A 15 9.17 -44.41 6.61
C MET A 15 8.72 -43.15 7.38
N LEU A 16 8.15 -43.31 8.58
CA LEU A 16 7.75 -42.20 9.44
C LEU A 16 8.97 -41.39 9.91
N CYS A 17 10.05 -42.06 10.33
CA CYS A 17 11.30 -41.43 10.73
C CYS A 17 11.97 -40.69 9.57
N MET A 18 11.98 -41.27 8.36
CA MET A 18 12.49 -40.58 7.17
C MET A 18 11.63 -39.36 6.79
N GLY A 19 10.30 -39.46 6.89
CA GLY A 19 9.40 -38.33 6.68
C GLY A 19 9.64 -37.19 7.67
N LEU A 20 9.84 -37.51 8.95
CA LEU A 20 10.16 -36.52 9.99
C LEU A 20 11.54 -35.87 9.76
N LEU A 21 12.55 -36.62 9.29
CA LEU A 21 13.86 -36.06 8.90
C LEU A 21 13.77 -35.15 7.66
N LEU A 22 12.94 -35.49 6.67
CA LEU A 22 12.74 -34.67 5.48
C LEU A 22 12.00 -33.36 5.82
N ILE A 23 11.03 -33.42 6.73
CA ILE A 23 10.32 -32.24 7.23
C ILE A 23 11.27 -31.33 8.04
N SER A 24 12.11 -31.90 8.92
CA SER A 24 13.05 -31.10 9.72
C SER A 24 14.13 -30.44 8.86
N THR A 25 14.63 -31.09 7.81
CA THR A 25 15.61 -30.49 6.89
C THR A 25 15.01 -29.39 6.01
N ALA A 26 13.73 -29.49 5.62
CA ALA A 26 13.03 -28.43 4.89
C ALA A 26 12.77 -27.20 5.77
N LEU A 27 12.35 -27.40 7.03
CA LEU A 27 12.15 -26.32 8.01
C LEU A 27 13.46 -25.60 8.34
N VAL A 28 14.57 -26.33 8.52
CA VAL A 28 15.88 -25.75 8.82
C VAL A 28 16.44 -24.96 7.63
N ARG A 29 16.21 -25.39 6.38
CA ARG A 29 16.61 -24.62 5.18
C ARG A 29 15.78 -23.34 4.98
N GLY A 30 14.51 -23.34 5.38
CA GLY A 30 13.66 -22.13 5.31
C GLY A 30 14.11 -21.02 6.26
N GLN A 31 14.75 -21.36 7.39
CA GLN A 31 15.23 -20.39 8.40
C GLN A 31 16.68 -19.93 8.19
N HIS A 32 17.47 -20.64 7.40
CA HIS A 32 18.89 -20.32 7.17
C HIS A 32 19.18 -19.64 5.84
N ASN A 33 18.17 -19.40 4.99
CA ASN A 33 18.34 -18.42 3.93
C ASN A 33 18.49 -17.07 4.62
N PRO A 34 19.65 -16.39 4.53
CA PRO A 34 19.71 -15.00 4.93
C PRO A 34 18.62 -14.29 4.14
N THR A 35 17.67 -13.67 4.85
CA THR A 35 16.88 -12.62 4.25
C THR A 35 17.88 -11.68 3.58
N PRO A 36 17.74 -11.39 2.27
CA PRO A 36 18.58 -10.38 1.67
C PRO A 36 18.50 -9.15 2.57
N PRO A 37 19.62 -8.51 2.90
CA PRO A 37 19.62 -7.35 3.77
C PRO A 37 18.59 -6.38 3.21
N TYR A 38 17.61 -6.00 4.04
CA TYR A 38 16.63 -4.98 3.69
C TYR A 38 17.42 -3.76 3.22
N SER A 39 17.42 -3.54 1.92
CA SER A 39 17.96 -2.35 1.29
C SER A 39 16.78 -1.40 1.16
N PRO A 40 16.77 -0.26 1.87
CA PRO A 40 15.73 0.75 1.72
C PRO A 40 15.64 1.33 0.29
N LYS A 41 16.53 0.92 -0.63
CA LYS A 41 16.67 1.50 -1.96
C LYS A 41 15.83 0.81 -3.05
N GLU A 42 15.30 -0.39 -2.81
CA GLU A 42 14.51 -1.10 -3.81
C GLU A 42 13.07 -1.28 -3.32
N LYS A 43 12.16 -0.52 -3.92
CA LYS A 43 10.71 -0.69 -3.73
C LYS A 43 10.28 -2.04 -4.31
N TYR A 44 9.36 -2.74 -3.63
CA TYR A 44 8.83 -4.00 -4.13
C TYR A 44 8.06 -3.77 -5.44
N VAL A 45 8.27 -4.66 -6.42
CA VAL A 45 7.55 -4.62 -7.70
C VAL A 45 6.85 -5.95 -7.93
N HIS A 46 5.53 -5.89 -8.05
CA HIS A 46 4.70 -6.98 -8.50
C HIS A 46 4.69 -7.05 -10.03
N GLN A 47 4.87 -8.26 -10.56
CA GLN A 47 4.77 -8.54 -11.97
C GLN A 47 3.55 -9.43 -12.22
N GLY A 48 2.60 -8.95 -13.01
CA GLY A 48 1.37 -9.67 -13.29
C GLY A 48 0.53 -8.99 -14.37
N ALA A 49 -0.03 -9.77 -15.29
CA ALA A 49 -0.95 -9.28 -16.29
C ALA A 49 -2.39 -9.72 -15.96
N GLY A 50 -3.33 -8.78 -15.94
CA GLY A 50 -4.74 -9.05 -15.68
C GLY A 50 -5.16 -8.73 -14.25
N ASN A 51 -6.38 -9.15 -13.89
CA ASN A 51 -6.99 -8.85 -12.60
C ASN A 51 -6.93 -10.06 -11.64
N PRO A 52 -6.70 -9.83 -10.34
CA PRO A 52 -6.31 -8.56 -9.74
C PRO A 52 -4.90 -8.14 -10.18
N TYR A 53 -4.72 -6.84 -10.42
CA TYR A 53 -3.46 -6.26 -10.94
C TYR A 53 -2.46 -5.93 -9.83
N LEU A 54 -2.88 -5.98 -8.56
CA LEU A 54 -2.03 -5.95 -7.38
C LEU A 54 -1.87 -7.38 -6.81
N PRO A 55 -0.83 -7.64 -6.00
CA PRO A 55 -0.67 -8.93 -5.34
C PRO A 55 -1.91 -9.35 -4.53
N LEU A 56 -2.19 -10.65 -4.48
CA LEU A 56 -3.35 -11.19 -3.74
C LEU A 56 -3.37 -10.92 -2.23
N TRP A 57 -2.26 -10.48 -1.66
CA TRP A 57 -2.16 -10.11 -0.24
C TRP A 57 -2.42 -8.62 0.01
N GLU A 58 -2.45 -7.80 -1.03
CA GLU A 58 -2.70 -6.37 -0.95
C GLU A 58 -4.21 -6.09 -1.06
N HIS A 59 -4.73 -5.31 -0.12
CA HIS A 59 -6.16 -5.00 -0.01
C HIS A 59 -6.31 -3.48 0.01
N LEU A 60 -6.36 -2.92 -1.18
CA LEU A 60 -6.43 -1.48 -1.41
C LEU A 60 -7.81 -1.12 -1.99
N PRO A 61 -8.87 -0.98 -1.16
CA PRO A 61 -10.16 -0.50 -1.62
C PRO A 61 -10.12 1.02 -1.89
N ASP A 62 -11.19 1.51 -2.50
CA ASP A 62 -11.36 2.94 -2.83
C ASP A 62 -10.16 3.51 -3.61
N GLY A 63 -9.62 2.70 -4.52
CA GLY A 63 -8.45 3.05 -5.31
C GLY A 63 -8.78 4.11 -6.35
N GLU A 64 -8.30 5.33 -6.14
CA GLU A 64 -8.42 6.43 -7.08
C GLU A 64 -7.26 6.42 -8.10
N PRO A 65 -7.55 6.21 -9.40
CA PRO A 65 -6.54 6.17 -10.43
C PRO A 65 -6.10 7.57 -10.86
N ARG A 66 -4.79 7.81 -10.87
CA ARG A 66 -4.18 9.05 -11.36
C ARG A 66 -3.02 8.76 -12.30
N VAL A 67 -2.77 9.64 -13.27
CA VAL A 67 -1.58 9.58 -14.12
C VAL A 67 -0.74 10.82 -13.87
N PHE A 68 0.45 10.63 -13.32
CA PHE A 68 1.41 11.71 -13.07
C PHE A 68 2.75 11.40 -13.73
N GLU A 69 3.54 12.44 -13.92
CA GLU A 69 4.93 12.27 -14.35
C GLU A 69 5.70 11.47 -13.28
N ASP A 70 6.52 10.53 -13.72
CA ASP A 70 7.38 9.75 -12.84
C ASP A 70 8.37 10.71 -12.16
N PRO A 71 8.28 10.89 -10.84
CA PRO A 71 9.13 11.86 -10.15
C PRO A 71 10.60 11.42 -10.09
N ASP A 72 10.89 10.17 -10.46
CA ASP A 72 12.24 9.62 -10.55
C ASP A 72 12.72 9.51 -12.02
N ASN A 73 11.83 9.67 -13.01
CA ASN A 73 12.14 9.59 -14.44
C ASN A 73 11.41 10.69 -15.24
N PRO A 74 11.94 11.92 -15.29
CA PRO A 74 11.30 13.04 -16.00
C PRO A 74 10.97 12.71 -17.47
N GLY A 75 9.78 13.12 -17.91
CA GLY A 75 9.22 12.81 -19.23
C GLY A 75 8.56 11.43 -19.35
N LYS A 76 8.67 10.58 -18.33
CA LYS A 76 7.90 9.33 -18.21
C LYS A 76 6.70 9.54 -17.31
N TYR A 77 5.70 8.69 -17.46
CA TYR A 77 4.46 8.77 -16.69
C TYR A 77 4.16 7.44 -16.06
N ARG A 78 3.48 7.48 -14.90
CA ARG A 78 3.02 6.29 -14.21
C ARG A 78 1.52 6.42 -13.93
N ALA A 79 0.81 5.31 -14.04
CA ALA A 79 -0.49 5.16 -13.42
C ALA A 79 -0.27 4.91 -11.93
N TYR A 80 -0.92 5.67 -11.08
CA TYR A 80 -0.94 5.54 -9.63
C TYR A 80 -2.34 5.10 -9.22
N ILE A 81 -2.42 4.17 -8.27
CA ILE A 81 -3.64 3.82 -7.57
C ILE A 81 -3.42 4.20 -6.11
N ILE A 82 -4.19 5.17 -5.64
CA ILE A 82 -4.14 5.71 -4.28
C ILE A 82 -5.41 5.27 -3.58
N GLY A 83 -5.32 4.60 -2.43
CA GLY A 83 -6.54 4.12 -1.78
C GLY A 83 -6.43 3.95 -0.28
N SER A 84 -7.59 3.60 0.28
CA SER A 84 -7.72 3.04 1.62
C SER A 84 -6.86 1.77 1.75
N HIS A 85 -6.53 1.36 2.98
CA HIS A 85 -5.75 0.14 3.22
C HIS A 85 -6.45 -0.79 4.20
N ASP A 86 -7.07 -1.85 3.70
CA ASP A 86 -7.81 -2.82 4.50
C ASP A 86 -6.85 -3.79 5.22
N LEU A 87 -6.46 -3.40 6.44
CA LEU A 87 -5.51 -4.16 7.27
C LEU A 87 -6.16 -4.93 8.42
N ARG A 88 -7.48 -4.84 8.59
CA ARG A 88 -8.21 -5.32 9.76
C ARG A 88 -9.32 -6.28 9.36
N VAL A 89 -9.54 -7.30 10.20
CA VAL A 89 -10.58 -8.32 9.95
C VAL A 89 -11.98 -7.83 10.35
N THR A 90 -12.08 -7.04 11.42
CA THR A 90 -13.37 -6.66 12.04
C THR A 90 -13.79 -5.23 11.77
N SER A 91 -13.06 -4.50 10.93
CA SER A 91 -13.34 -3.10 10.56
C SER A 91 -12.71 -2.79 9.21
N TYR A 92 -13.24 -1.79 8.52
CA TYR A 92 -12.66 -1.30 7.27
C TYR A 92 -11.47 -0.37 7.51
N CYS A 93 -10.62 -0.29 6.50
CA CYS A 93 -9.53 0.65 6.34
C CYS A 93 -8.41 0.55 7.41
N GLY A 94 -7.45 1.46 7.31
CA GLY A 94 -6.17 1.39 7.99
C GLY A 94 -5.62 2.75 8.40
N PRO A 95 -4.45 2.78 9.05
CA PRO A 95 -3.83 4.01 9.55
C PRO A 95 -3.18 4.85 8.44
N ASP A 96 -3.11 4.33 7.22
CA ASP A 96 -2.40 4.92 6.10
C ASP A 96 -3.24 5.00 4.84
N ILE A 97 -2.89 5.99 4.01
CA ILE A 97 -3.20 5.96 2.58
C ILE A 97 -2.09 5.21 1.86
N ARG A 98 -2.48 4.16 1.16
CA ARG A 98 -1.58 3.25 0.46
C ARG A 98 -1.52 3.62 -1.01
N MET A 99 -0.34 3.46 -1.61
CA MET A 99 -0.20 3.71 -3.05
C MET A 99 0.62 2.63 -3.75
N TRP A 100 0.16 2.31 -4.95
CA TRP A 100 0.87 1.51 -5.95
C TRP A 100 0.96 2.27 -7.26
N SER A 101 1.96 1.96 -8.07
CA SER A 101 2.08 2.58 -9.39
C SER A 101 2.70 1.67 -10.44
N ALA A 102 2.33 1.84 -11.71
CA ALA A 102 2.94 1.15 -12.84
C ALA A 102 3.32 2.16 -13.94
N PRO A 103 4.41 1.94 -14.71
CA PRO A 103 4.66 2.70 -15.93
C PRO A 103 3.44 2.65 -16.85
N VAL A 104 3.04 3.76 -17.47
CA VAL A 104 1.88 3.76 -18.37
C VAL A 104 2.11 2.91 -19.63
N GLU A 105 3.38 2.71 -20.00
CA GLU A 105 3.81 1.82 -21.08
C GLU A 105 3.83 0.32 -20.68
N ASP A 106 3.72 0.00 -19.38
CA ASP A 106 3.78 -1.36 -18.87
C ASP A 106 2.94 -1.51 -17.58
N LEU A 107 1.63 -1.70 -17.76
CA LEU A 107 0.68 -1.93 -16.66
C LEU A 107 0.78 -3.34 -16.03
N SER A 108 1.81 -4.12 -16.37
CA SER A 108 2.09 -5.40 -15.71
C SER A 108 3.07 -5.29 -14.54
N SER A 109 3.69 -4.12 -14.36
CA SER A 109 4.80 -3.89 -13.43
C SER A 109 4.43 -2.86 -12.34
N TRP A 110 3.72 -3.34 -11.30
CA TRP A 110 3.19 -2.50 -10.22
C TRP A 110 4.17 -2.41 -9.04
N ARG A 111 4.68 -1.21 -8.79
CA ARG A 111 5.57 -0.86 -7.70
C ARG A 111 4.76 -0.44 -6.47
N ASP A 112 5.10 -1.02 -5.33
CA ASP A 112 4.65 -0.58 -4.02
C ASP A 112 5.32 0.76 -3.68
N GLU A 113 4.55 1.84 -3.64
CA GLU A 113 5.08 3.17 -3.31
C GLU A 113 5.15 3.44 -1.80
N GLY A 114 4.55 2.58 -0.98
CA GLY A 114 4.52 2.75 0.47
C GLY A 114 3.22 3.36 1.00
N PRO A 115 3.15 3.55 2.33
CA PRO A 115 2.16 4.42 2.97
C PRO A 115 2.54 5.88 2.67
N ILE A 116 1.78 6.55 1.81
CA ILE A 116 2.12 7.90 1.35
C ILE A 116 1.70 8.97 2.36
N PHE A 117 0.75 8.63 3.22
CA PHE A 117 0.27 9.52 4.27
C PHE A 117 -0.28 8.73 5.45
N THR A 118 -0.05 9.27 6.63
CA THR A 118 -0.63 8.81 7.89
C THR A 118 -0.70 9.99 8.86
N TYR A 119 -1.55 9.92 9.88
CA TYR A 119 -1.66 10.96 10.89
C TYR A 119 -1.86 10.35 12.27
N GLN A 120 -0.98 10.74 13.21
CA GLN A 120 -1.03 10.30 14.60
C GLN A 120 -1.01 11.52 15.51
N ILE A 121 -1.90 11.55 16.50
CA ILE A 121 -1.95 12.60 17.51
C ILE A 121 -2.37 12.01 18.86
N ASP A 122 -1.75 12.48 19.94
CA ASP A 122 -1.99 11.99 21.31
C ASP A 122 -1.89 10.46 21.45
N GLY A 123 -0.97 9.83 20.69
CA GLY A 123 -0.76 8.38 20.68
C GLY A 123 -1.83 7.58 19.91
N GLN A 124 -2.76 8.24 19.23
CA GLN A 124 -3.82 7.61 18.44
C GLN A 124 -3.59 7.85 16.95
N TRP A 125 -3.68 6.79 16.15
CA TRP A 125 -3.66 6.88 14.69
C TRP A 125 -5.06 7.16 14.19
N ASP A 126 -5.18 8.10 13.25
CA ASP A 126 -6.39 8.26 12.47
C ASP A 126 -6.57 7.05 11.53
N VAL A 127 -7.82 6.78 11.15
CA VAL A 127 -8.13 5.80 10.10
C VAL A 127 -8.42 6.57 8.81
N MET A 128 -7.82 6.17 7.71
CA MET A 128 -7.87 6.88 6.44
C MET A 128 -8.79 6.16 5.45
N TYR A 129 -9.64 6.92 4.76
CA TYR A 129 -10.70 6.40 3.90
C TYR A 129 -10.63 7.09 2.53
N ALA A 130 -11.01 6.39 1.46
CA ALA A 130 -11.31 6.92 0.13
C ALA A 130 -10.56 8.21 -0.22
N PRO A 131 -9.22 8.14 -0.36
CA PRO A 131 -8.43 9.33 -0.61
C PRO A 131 -8.64 9.82 -2.04
N ASP A 132 -8.31 11.07 -2.29
CA ASP A 132 -8.04 11.53 -3.65
C ASP A 132 -6.78 12.41 -3.70
N LEU A 133 -6.10 12.42 -4.85
CA LEU A 133 -4.84 13.11 -5.07
C LEU A 133 -4.86 13.87 -6.39
N ILE A 134 -4.55 15.16 -6.38
CA ILE A 134 -4.51 15.98 -7.58
C ILE A 134 -3.19 16.74 -7.74
N GLU A 135 -2.73 16.87 -8.99
CA GLU A 135 -1.62 17.73 -9.37
C GLU A 135 -2.13 19.14 -9.72
N VAL A 136 -1.49 20.16 -9.16
CA VAL A 136 -1.70 21.57 -9.49
C VAL A 136 -0.41 22.11 -10.09
N ARG A 137 -0.50 22.66 -11.29
CA ARG A 137 0.62 23.37 -11.91
C ARG A 137 0.54 24.86 -11.62
N LYS A 138 1.56 25.38 -10.94
CA LYS A 138 1.69 26.82 -10.70
C LYS A 138 2.08 27.58 -11.96
N LYS A 139 1.87 28.91 -11.92
CA LYS A 139 2.27 29.83 -12.98
C LYS A 139 3.77 29.79 -13.30
N ASP A 140 4.60 29.47 -12.32
CA ASP A 140 6.05 29.32 -12.49
C ASP A 140 6.47 27.94 -13.03
N GLY A 141 5.51 27.06 -13.34
CA GLY A 141 5.73 25.71 -13.85
C GLY A 141 5.93 24.64 -12.77
N THR A 142 6.06 25.03 -11.50
CA THR A 142 6.20 24.11 -10.37
C THR A 142 4.94 23.28 -10.19
N LYS A 143 5.10 21.99 -9.94
CA LYS A 143 4.01 21.07 -9.61
C LYS A 143 3.84 20.99 -8.09
N GLU A 144 2.60 21.07 -7.63
CA GLU A 144 2.19 20.75 -6.26
C GLU A 144 1.18 19.62 -6.30
N TYR A 145 1.20 18.76 -5.28
CA TYR A 145 0.26 17.66 -5.15
C TYR A 145 -0.58 17.88 -3.89
N TYR A 146 -1.90 17.81 -4.04
CA TYR A 146 -2.86 17.98 -2.95
C TYR A 146 -3.56 16.64 -2.72
N LEU A 147 -3.29 16.06 -1.55
CA LEU A 147 -3.93 14.85 -1.06
C LEU A 147 -5.11 15.22 -0.18
N TYR A 148 -6.25 14.60 -0.45
CA TYR A 148 -7.46 14.62 0.35
C TYR A 148 -7.56 13.25 1.01
N PRO A 149 -6.90 13.02 2.17
CA PRO A 149 -6.75 11.69 2.74
C PRO A 149 -8.02 11.16 3.43
N HIS A 150 -9.02 12.04 3.59
CA HIS A 150 -10.27 11.78 4.29
C HIS A 150 -10.06 11.00 5.61
N SER A 151 -9.47 11.73 6.58
CA SER A 151 -9.17 11.22 7.92
C SER A 151 -10.43 11.08 8.77
N ARG A 152 -10.65 9.90 9.35
CA ARG A 152 -11.72 9.66 10.34
C ARG A 152 -11.34 10.08 11.76
N GLY A 153 -10.23 10.81 11.93
CA GLY A 153 -9.91 11.48 13.17
C GLY A 153 -11.00 12.49 13.58
N PRO A 154 -11.31 12.65 14.87
CA PRO A 154 -12.32 13.60 15.31
C PRO A 154 -12.05 15.02 14.77
N ARG A 155 -13.02 15.56 14.01
CA ARG A 155 -12.95 16.89 13.37
C ARG A 155 -11.81 17.05 12.34
N ARG A 156 -11.38 15.95 11.71
CA ARG A 156 -10.32 15.93 10.68
C ARG A 156 -10.76 15.36 9.33
N GLU A 157 -12.06 15.12 9.14
CA GLU A 157 -12.63 14.57 7.90
C GLU A 157 -12.19 15.37 6.66
N ALA A 158 -12.33 16.69 6.72
CA ALA A 158 -11.99 17.60 5.64
C ALA A 158 -10.50 17.99 5.59
N MET A 159 -9.60 17.12 6.04
CA MET A 159 -8.15 17.36 6.00
C MET A 159 -7.67 17.48 4.55
N VAL A 160 -6.74 18.39 4.31
CA VAL A 160 -6.00 18.50 3.04
C VAL A 160 -4.52 18.50 3.39
N ALA A 161 -3.76 17.67 2.67
CA ALA A 161 -2.32 17.59 2.79
C ALA A 161 -1.65 17.94 1.45
N LYS A 162 -0.43 18.47 1.51
CA LYS A 162 0.31 18.94 0.35
C LYS A 162 1.69 18.32 0.27
N GLY A 163 2.12 17.98 -0.94
CA GLY A 163 3.46 17.48 -1.25
C GLY A 163 4.01 18.09 -2.54
N SER A 164 5.30 17.88 -2.80
CA SER A 164 5.98 18.28 -4.04
C SER A 164 6.19 17.12 -5.01
N ARG A 165 5.76 15.91 -4.65
CA ARG A 165 5.85 14.68 -5.42
C ARG A 165 4.52 13.92 -5.33
N PRO A 166 4.16 13.09 -6.33
CA PRO A 166 2.96 12.27 -6.28
C PRO A 166 3.06 11.18 -5.19
N ASP A 167 4.27 10.75 -4.85
CA ASP A 167 4.57 9.75 -3.79
C ASP A 167 4.93 10.35 -2.44
N GLY A 168 4.62 11.64 -2.26
CA GLY A 168 4.85 12.33 -0.99
C GLY A 168 6.32 12.64 -0.70
N PRO A 169 6.65 12.96 0.56
CA PRO A 169 5.74 13.03 1.71
C PRO A 169 4.70 14.14 1.59
N PHE A 170 3.54 13.95 2.24
CA PHE A 170 2.47 14.93 2.32
C PHE A 170 2.38 15.55 3.73
N THR A 171 2.13 16.86 3.80
CA THR A 171 1.98 17.60 5.07
C THR A 171 0.61 18.27 5.15
N PRO A 172 -0.16 18.11 6.24
CA PRO A 172 -1.45 18.79 6.41
C PRO A 172 -1.29 20.31 6.35
N ILE A 173 -2.20 21.00 5.64
CA ILE A 173 -2.14 22.46 5.43
C ILE A 173 -3.31 23.22 6.03
N ASN A 174 -4.32 22.51 6.54
CA ASN A 174 -5.57 23.11 7.00
C ASN A 174 -5.96 22.61 8.40
N LEU A 175 -4.99 22.34 9.26
CA LEU A 175 -5.22 21.99 10.66
C LEU A 175 -5.06 23.21 11.58
N THR A 176 -5.73 23.17 12.73
CA THR A 176 -5.49 24.05 13.87
C THR A 176 -4.04 23.90 14.35
N GLU A 177 -3.53 24.89 15.08
CA GLU A 177 -2.15 24.89 15.59
C GLU A 177 -1.84 23.67 16.47
N ASP A 178 -2.85 23.17 17.21
CA ASP A 178 -2.74 21.96 18.02
C ASP A 178 -2.85 20.64 17.21
N GLY A 179 -3.10 20.71 15.90
CA GLY A 179 -3.27 19.57 15.00
C GLY A 179 -4.58 18.79 15.18
N LYS A 180 -5.45 19.20 16.11
CA LYS A 180 -6.59 18.36 16.51
C LYS A 180 -7.81 18.53 15.64
N SER A 181 -7.90 19.57 14.82
CA SER A 181 -9.09 19.86 14.01
C SER A 181 -8.72 20.55 12.72
N THR A 182 -9.55 20.41 11.69
CA THR A 182 -9.44 21.25 10.51
C THR A 182 -9.89 22.68 10.82
N ILE A 183 -9.32 23.66 10.11
CA ILE A 183 -9.75 25.05 10.20
C ILE A 183 -11.10 25.26 9.47
N PRO A 184 -11.90 26.26 9.85
CA PRO A 184 -13.15 26.59 9.15
C PRO A 184 -12.93 26.85 7.66
N GLY A 185 -13.88 26.43 6.82
CA GLY A 185 -13.86 26.64 5.37
C GLY A 185 -13.46 25.41 4.54
N SER A 186 -12.98 24.33 5.16
CA SER A 186 -12.83 23.05 4.49
C SER A 186 -14.18 22.32 4.44
N ILE A 187 -14.67 21.99 3.25
CA ILE A 187 -16.04 21.49 3.03
C ILE A 187 -16.11 20.07 2.46
N LEU A 188 -14.98 19.51 1.99
CA LEU A 188 -14.95 18.17 1.44
C LEU A 188 -15.07 17.16 2.58
N GLY A 189 -16.17 16.41 2.58
CA GLY A 189 -16.48 15.39 3.59
C GLY A 189 -16.06 13.99 3.13
N PHE A 190 -16.94 13.03 3.36
CA PHE A 190 -16.77 11.62 2.99
C PHE A 190 -16.59 11.42 1.47
N ASP A 191 -15.68 10.52 1.09
CA ASP A 191 -15.33 10.12 -0.29
C ASP A 191 -15.11 11.30 -1.25
N PRO A 192 -14.07 12.12 -1.00
CA PRO A 192 -13.74 13.23 -1.89
C PRO A 192 -13.36 12.76 -3.29
N ALA A 193 -13.84 13.48 -4.30
CA ALA A 193 -13.33 13.42 -5.67
C ALA A 193 -13.09 14.84 -6.16
N VAL A 194 -11.86 15.13 -6.57
CA VAL A 194 -11.39 16.47 -6.90
C VAL A 194 -10.94 16.51 -8.35
N TYR A 195 -11.51 17.46 -9.07
CA TYR A 195 -11.18 17.77 -10.45
C TYR A 195 -10.69 19.21 -10.54
N ILE A 196 -9.64 19.41 -11.35
CA ILE A 196 -9.08 20.73 -11.65
C ILE A 196 -9.12 20.90 -13.17
N GLU A 197 -9.73 22.00 -13.60
CA GLU A 197 -9.86 22.41 -15.00
C GLU A 197 -8.60 23.15 -15.50
#